data_AF-A0A356C020-F1
#
_entry.id   AF-A0A356C020-F1
#
_cell.length_a   1.000
_cell.length_b   1.000
_cell.length_c   1.000
_cell.angle_alpha   90.00
_cell.angle_beta   90.00
_cell.angle_gamma   90.00
#
_symmetry.space_group_name_H-M   'P 1'
#
loop_
_entity.id
_entity.type
_entity.pdbx_description
1 polymer ?
#
loop_
_entity_poly.entity_id
_entity_poly.type
_entity_poly.pdbx_seq_one_letter_code
_entity_poly.pdbx_strand_id
1 'polypeptide(L)'
;MRVNWEPSDLVASKADDLAQRKSTSQRALQDAAEQFEAIFLYQLMEQMRRTVPETDLLGDRRAEKIFQSMLDQEIASNIAQGQ
;
A
#
# COMPACT_ATOMS: atom_id res chain seq x y z
N MET A 1 -7.38 13.92 53.46
CA MET A 1 -6.87 13.03 52.39
C MET A 1 -6.81 13.86 51.11
N ARG A 2 -5.63 14.25 50.65
CA ARG A 2 -5.48 14.97 49.37
C ARG A 2 -5.55 13.88 48.30
N VAL A 3 -6.64 13.84 47.54
CA VAL A 3 -6.72 12.97 46.37
C VAL A 3 -5.81 13.56 45.29
N ASN A 4 -4.73 12.85 44.96
CA ASN A 4 -3.95 13.15 43.76
C ASN A 4 -4.81 12.76 42.57
N TRP A 5 -5.46 13.75 41.98
CA TRP A 5 -6.20 13.60 40.75
C TRP A 5 -5.26 13.88 39.58
N GLU A 6 -5.12 12.94 38.65
CA GLU A 6 -4.39 13.16 37.40
C GLU A 6 -5.38 13.41 36.24
N PRO A 7 -5.11 14.39 35.36
CA PRO A 7 -6.00 14.72 34.22
C PRO A 7 -6.31 13.54 33.28
N SER A 8 -5.51 12.48 33.32
CA SER A 8 -5.66 11.23 32.55
C SER A 8 -6.80 10.33 33.03
N ASP A 9 -7.29 10.49 34.27
CA ASP A 9 -8.37 9.69 34.85
C ASP A 9 -9.78 10.13 34.42
N LEU A 10 -9.88 11.18 33.60
CA LEU A 10 -11.14 11.66 33.05
C LEU A 10 -11.71 10.67 32.03
N VAL A 11 -13.01 10.43 32.10
CA VAL A 11 -13.72 9.65 31.06
C VAL A 11 -13.59 10.32 29.69
N ALA A 12 -13.43 11.65 29.67
CA ALA A 12 -13.17 12.44 28.46
C ALA A 12 -11.81 12.14 27.81
N SER A 13 -10.71 12.08 28.58
CA SER A 13 -9.38 11.78 28.03
C SER A 13 -9.31 10.35 27.47
N LYS A 14 -9.94 9.37 28.14
CA LYS A 14 -10.07 8.01 27.60
C LYS A 14 -10.88 7.95 26.31
N ALA A 15 -11.93 8.76 26.18
CA ALA A 15 -12.72 8.82 24.95
C ALA A 15 -11.90 9.38 23.78
N ASP A 16 -11.11 10.44 24.03
CA ASP A 16 -10.21 11.03 23.04
C ASP A 16 -9.10 10.05 22.63
N ASP A 17 -8.50 9.33 23.58
CA ASP A 17 -7.50 8.30 23.30
C ASP A 17 -8.06 7.16 22.43
N LEU A 18 -9.28 6.71 22.70
CA LEU A 18 -9.94 5.67 21.90
C LEU A 18 -10.27 6.17 20.49
N ALA A 19 -10.71 7.42 20.35
CA ALA A 19 -10.94 8.05 19.05
C ALA A 19 -9.63 8.18 18.26
N GLN A 20 -8.54 8.60 18.91
CA GLN A 20 -7.21 8.67 18.32
C GLN A 20 -6.76 7.30 17.84
N ARG A 21 -6.80 6.27 18.70
CA ARG A 21 -6.44 4.88 18.35
C ARG A 21 -7.23 4.35 17.16
N LYS A 22 -8.54 4.62 17.11
CA LYS A 22 -9.38 4.23 15.98
C LYS A 22 -8.93 4.90 14.69
N SER A 23 -8.62 6.19 14.73
CA SER A 23 -8.13 6.92 13.55
C SER A 23 -6.76 6.42 13.07
N THR A 24 -5.84 6.10 13.99
CA THR A 24 -4.53 5.53 13.63
C THR A 24 -4.68 4.15 13.04
N SER A 25 -5.54 3.31 13.62
CA SER A 25 -5.83 1.98 13.08
C SER A 25 -6.47 2.05 11.69
N GLN A 26 -7.35 3.02 11.44
CA GLN A 26 -7.96 3.21 10.11
C GLN A 26 -6.92 3.60 9.05
N ARG A 27 -6.01 4.52 9.39
CA ARG A 27 -4.88 4.86 8.50
C ARG A 27 -4.01 3.65 8.21
N ALA A 28 -3.61 2.90 9.23
CA ALA A 28 -2.79 1.70 9.03
C ALA A 28 -3.49 0.64 8.16
N LEU A 29 -4.81 0.51 8.26
CA LEU A 29 -5.60 -0.37 7.39
C LEU A 29 -5.62 0.13 5.95
N GLN A 30 -5.73 1.44 5.75
CA GLN A 30 -5.70 2.07 4.43
C GLN A 30 -4.31 1.90 3.79
N ASP A 31 -3.24 2.22 4.50
CA ASP A 31 -1.86 2.04 4.05
C ASP A 31 -1.57 0.57 3.68
N ALA A 32 -2.12 -0.38 4.44
CA ALA A 32 -1.99 -1.80 4.13
C ALA A 32 -2.79 -2.17 2.87
N ALA A 33 -4.00 -1.65 2.71
CA ALA A 33 -4.83 -1.89 1.53
C ALA A 33 -4.16 -1.36 0.24
N GLU A 34 -3.59 -0.15 0.28
CA GLU A 34 -2.83 0.44 -0.84
C GLU A 34 -1.63 -0.44 -1.24
N GLN A 35 -0.89 -0.96 -0.25
CA GLN A 35 0.22 -1.89 -0.52
C GLN A 35 -0.27 -3.19 -1.19
N PHE A 36 -1.41 -3.74 -0.77
CA PHE A 36 -2.00 -4.91 -1.41
C PHE A 36 -2.48 -4.61 -2.83
N GLU A 37 -3.07 -3.44 -3.05
CA GLU A 37 -3.50 -3.00 -4.38
C GLU A 37 -2.31 -2.88 -5.33
N ALA A 38 -1.18 -2.31 -4.88
CA ALA A 38 0.04 -2.22 -5.67
C ALA A 38 0.54 -3.61 -6.12
N ILE A 39 0.55 -4.60 -5.23
CA ILE A 39 0.94 -5.98 -5.57
C ILE A 39 -0.04 -6.59 -6.59
N PHE A 40 -1.33 -6.37 -6.38
CA PHE A 40 -2.38 -6.88 -7.26
C PHE A 40 -2.28 -6.28 -8.67
N LEU A 41 -2.11 -4.96 -8.78
CA LEU A 41 -1.94 -4.25 -10.04
C LEU A 41 -0.68 -4.71 -10.78
N TYR A 42 0.44 -4.89 -10.06
CA TYR A 42 1.66 -5.44 -10.65
C TYR A 42 1.42 -6.84 -11.24
N GLN A 43 0.78 -7.75 -10.50
CA GLN A 43 0.44 -9.09 -11.00
C GLN A 43 -0.50 -9.04 -12.20
N LEU A 44 -1.50 -8.16 -12.17
CA LEU A 44 -2.42 -7.95 -13.29
C LEU A 44 -1.67 -7.52 -14.55
N MET A 45 -0.79 -6.53 -14.44
CA MET A 45 0.05 -6.05 -15.55
C MET A 45 0.95 -7.16 -16.10
N GLU A 46 1.56 -7.94 -15.21
CA GLU A 46 2.39 -9.08 -15.60
C GLU A 46 1.59 -10.13 -16.39
N GLN A 47 0.39 -10.51 -15.91
CA GLN A 47 -0.46 -11.46 -16.62
C GLN A 47 -0.92 -10.93 -17.97
N MET A 48 -1.29 -9.65 -18.06
CA MET A 48 -1.64 -9.02 -19.34
C MET A 48 -0.49 -9.10 -20.34
N ARG A 49 0.76 -8.82 -19.93
CA ARG A 49 1.92 -8.94 -20.83
C ARG A 49 2.22 -10.36 -21.26
N ARG A 50 2.03 -11.35 -20.39
CA ARG A 50 2.21 -12.77 -20.74
C ARG A 50 1.27 -13.23 -21.86
N THR A 51 0.16 -12.54 -22.08
CA THR A 51 -0.75 -12.83 -23.21
C THR A 51 -0.24 -12.30 -24.56
N VAL A 52 0.77 -11.43 -24.57
CA VAL A 52 1.37 -10.91 -25.80
C VAL A 52 2.44 -11.89 -26.30
N PRO A 53 2.32 -12.47 -27.51
CA PRO A 53 3.30 -13.40 -28.03
C PRO A 53 4.65 -12.72 -28.25
N GLU A 54 5.72 -13.41 -27.88
CA GLU A 54 7.08 -12.92 -28.08
C GLU A 54 7.51 -13.12 -29.54
N THR A 55 7.68 -12.02 -30.27
CA THR A 55 8.30 -12.07 -31.59
C THR A 55 9.82 -12.18 -31.45
N ASP A 56 10.40 -13.20 -32.08
CA ASP A 56 11.85 -13.49 -32.12
C ASP A 56 12.64 -12.57 -33.08
N LEU A 57 11.97 -11.59 -33.72
CA LEU A 57 12.57 -10.75 -34.75
C LEU A 57 13.76 -9.90 -34.24
N LEU A 58 13.81 -9.62 -32.94
CA LEU A 58 14.85 -8.82 -32.28
C LEU A 58 15.73 -9.63 -31.30
N GLY A 59 15.58 -10.96 -31.27
CA GLY A 59 16.35 -11.85 -30.38
C GLY A 59 15.96 -11.76 -28.90
N ASP A 60 16.89 -12.13 -28.03
CA ASP A 60 16.66 -12.31 -26.58
C ASP A 60 16.53 -10.96 -25.83
N ARG A 61 15.29 -10.59 -25.48
CA ARG A 61 14.94 -9.31 -24.80
C ARG A 61 15.00 -9.37 -23.27
N ARG A 62 15.83 -10.24 -22.68
CA ARG A 62 15.94 -10.39 -21.21
C ARG A 62 16.18 -9.08 -20.46
N ALA A 63 17.11 -8.25 -20.93
CA ALA A 63 17.42 -6.98 -20.27
C ALA A 63 16.21 -6.03 -20.30
N GLU A 64 15.52 -5.93 -21.43
CA GLU A 64 14.30 -5.13 -21.59
C GLU A 64 13.21 -5.60 -20.63
N LYS A 65 12.98 -6.92 -20.51
CA LYS A 65 12.00 -7.48 -19.57
C LYS A 65 12.28 -7.11 -18.12
N ILE A 66 13.55 -7.06 -17.72
CA ILE A 66 13.96 -6.66 -16.36
C ILE A 66 13.67 -5.18 -16.11
N PHE A 67 13.99 -4.29 -17.04
CA PHE A 67 13.64 -2.88 -16.92
C PHE A 67 12.12 -2.65 -16.98
N GLN A 68 11.43 -3.43 -17.80
CA GLN A 68 9.97 -3.38 -17.91
C GLN A 68 9.30 -3.83 -16.62
N SER A 69 9.79 -4.88 -15.95
CA SER A 69 9.24 -5.32 -14.66
C SER A 69 9.45 -4.26 -13.58
N MET A 70 10.63 -3.62 -13.52
CA MET A 70 10.87 -2.52 -12.60
C MET A 70 9.94 -1.32 -12.86
N LEU A 71 9.73 -0.98 -14.13
CA LEU A 71 8.80 0.07 -14.52
C LEU A 71 7.35 -0.28 -14.12
N ASP A 72 6.93 -1.52 -14.36
CA ASP A 72 5.59 -1.98 -14.00
C ASP A 72 5.37 -1.95 -12.48
N GLN A 73 6.41 -2.24 -11.66
CA GLN A 73 6.35 -2.08 -10.20
C GLN A 73 6.13 -0.62 -9.78
N GLU A 74 6.87 0.32 -10.36
CA GLU A 74 6.70 1.75 -10.07
C GLU A 74 5.33 2.27 -10.51
N ILE A 75 4.85 1.85 -11.68
CA ILE A 75 3.51 2.21 -12.15
C ILE A 75 2.44 1.69 -11.19
N ALA A 76 2.52 0.42 -10.79
CA ALA A 76 1.55 -0.18 -9.87
C ALA A 76 1.53 0.53 -8.49
N SER A 77 2.72 0.90 -7.98
CA SER A 77 2.85 1.69 -6.75
C SER A 77 2.23 3.08 -6.88
N ASN A 78 2.50 3.79 -7.98
CA ASN A 78 1.95 5.13 -8.21
C ASN A 78 0.43 5.11 -8.39
N ILE A 79 -0.13 4.09 -9.04
CA ILE A 79 -1.58 3.95 -9.20
C ILE A 79 -2.25 3.69 -7.84
N ALA A 80 -1.66 2.83 -7.02
CA ALA A 80 -2.21 2.51 -5.69
C ALA A 80 -2.15 3.71 -4.73
N GLN A 81 -1.13 4.56 -4.82
CA GLN A 81 -1.01 5.78 -4.00
C GLN A 81 -1.83 6.96 -4.52
N GLY A 82 -2.29 6.91 -5.77
CA GLY A 82 -2.98 8.00 -6.44
C GLY A 82 -4.50 8.06 -6.20
N GLN A 83 -5.05 7.17 -5.36
CA GLN A 83 -6.48 7.10 -5.05
C GLN A 83 -6.84 7.70 -3.69
#